data_AF-H5TQC1-F1
#
_entry.id   AF-H5TQC1-F1
#
_cell.length_a   1.000
_cell.length_b   1.000
_cell.length_c   1.000
_cell.angle_alpha   90.00
_cell.angle_beta   90.00
_cell.angle_gamma   90.00
#
_symmetry.space_group_name_H-M   'P 1'
#
loop_
_entity.id
_entity.type
_entity.pdbx_description
1 polymer ?
#
loop_
_entity_poly.entity_id
_entity_poly.type
_entity_poly.pdbx_seq_one_letter_code
_entity_poly.pdbx_strand_id
1 'polypeptide(L)'
;MTSTDPSRGAPAWRPSTSIDDLISVDDEGRALTEPLREDIRLLGGLLGDAIREHSGDDVFDLVEAARVAAFRIRRAEIDRDELADMFTDLDIDTAMPVIRAFGNFALLANLAEDIHRERRRAIHVRAGDPPQESSLAATYAKLAAADLSDADVGSALADATVVPVITAHPTETRRRTVFDAQNRITELMRFRGRTDLTSDEDAQVIEAIERQILTLWQTALIRLERLTIQDE
;
A
#
# COMPACT_ATOMS: atom_id res chain seq x y z
N MET A 1 10.97 -28.94 30.59
CA MET A 1 10.91 -29.03 29.12
C MET A 1 9.50 -28.73 28.68
N THR A 2 9.22 -27.47 28.38
CA THR A 2 8.13 -27.05 27.49
C THR A 2 8.59 -25.72 26.92
N SER A 3 9.19 -25.83 25.74
CA SER A 3 9.58 -24.73 24.87
C SER A 3 8.28 -24.14 24.32
N THR A 4 7.89 -22.96 24.78
CA THR A 4 6.89 -22.12 24.12
C THR A 4 7.63 -21.13 23.24
N ASP A 5 7.50 -21.31 21.93
CA ASP A 5 7.78 -20.31 20.89
C ASP A 5 6.94 -20.68 19.64
N PRO A 6 6.55 -19.76 18.74
CA PRO A 6 6.61 -18.29 18.76
C PRO A 6 5.28 -17.62 18.34
N SER A 7 5.23 -16.28 18.41
CA SER A 7 4.51 -15.40 17.46
C SER A 7 3.11 -15.82 16.98
N ARG A 8 2.06 -15.53 17.76
CA ARG A 8 0.66 -15.65 17.28
C ARG A 8 0.19 -14.50 16.37
N GLY A 9 1.10 -13.66 15.87
CA GLY A 9 0.74 -12.53 15.02
C GLY A 9 1.58 -12.36 13.76
N ALA A 10 2.66 -13.11 13.54
CA ALA A 10 3.42 -12.97 12.30
C ALA A 10 2.84 -13.88 11.22
N PRO A 11 2.67 -13.41 9.96
CA PRO A 11 2.27 -14.29 8.87
C PRO A 11 3.27 -15.44 8.73
N ALA A 12 2.77 -16.62 8.39
CA ALA A 12 3.58 -17.83 8.26
C ALA A 12 4.58 -17.69 7.12
N TRP A 13 4.20 -16.96 6.07
CA TRP A 13 5.06 -16.59 4.97
C TRP A 13 5.38 -15.08 4.95
N ARG A 14 6.60 -14.73 4.56
CA ARG A 14 7.02 -13.35 4.32
C ARG A 14 7.67 -13.22 2.94
N PRO A 15 7.38 -12.17 2.17
CA PRO A 15 8.06 -11.93 0.90
C PRO A 15 9.57 -11.80 1.11
N SER A 16 10.34 -12.59 0.36
CA SER A 16 11.81 -12.58 0.43
C SER A 16 12.45 -11.32 -0.18
N THR A 17 11.68 -10.51 -0.91
CA THR A 17 12.13 -9.23 -1.49
C THR A 17 10.98 -8.23 -1.58
N SER A 18 11.16 -7.04 -1.02
CA SER A 18 10.20 -5.93 -1.14
C SER A 18 10.43 -5.15 -2.44
N ILE A 19 9.38 -4.57 -3.02
CA ILE A 19 9.48 -3.68 -4.21
C ILE A 19 10.51 -2.55 -3.99
N ASP A 20 10.72 -2.15 -2.74
CA ASP A 20 11.62 -1.06 -2.33
C ASP A 20 13.06 -1.50 -2.01
N ASP A 21 13.40 -2.79 -2.09
CA ASP A 21 14.78 -3.28 -1.92
C ASP A 21 15.74 -2.80 -3.03
N LEU A 22 15.21 -2.10 -4.05
CA LEU A 22 15.94 -1.61 -5.22
C LEU A 22 15.75 -0.11 -5.50
N ILE A 23 15.17 0.66 -4.58
CA ILE A 23 15.51 2.09 -4.54
C ILE A 23 16.96 2.10 -4.06
N SER A 24 17.89 2.46 -4.94
CA SER A 24 19.29 2.70 -4.57
C SER A 24 19.31 3.90 -3.63
N VAL A 25 19.07 3.63 -2.36
CA VAL A 25 19.29 4.58 -1.28
C VAL A 25 20.57 4.13 -0.57
N ASP A 26 21.39 5.11 -0.21
CA ASP A 26 22.49 4.95 0.74
C ASP A 26 22.01 4.26 2.04
N ASP A 27 22.94 3.86 2.91
CA ASP A 27 22.58 3.16 4.16
C ASP A 27 21.58 3.97 5.02
N GLU A 28 21.65 5.31 4.97
CA GLU A 28 20.67 6.21 5.61
C GLU A 28 19.29 6.10 4.97
N GLY A 29 19.20 6.15 3.64
CA GLY A 29 17.96 6.00 2.92
C GLY A 29 17.38 4.59 3.00
N ARG A 30 18.21 3.56 3.18
CA ARG A 30 17.78 2.20 3.49
C ARG A 30 17.11 2.15 4.86
N ALA A 31 17.70 2.76 5.87
CA ALA A 31 17.10 2.87 7.20
C ALA A 31 15.79 3.68 7.18
N LEU A 32 15.74 4.77 6.40
CA LEU A 32 14.53 5.58 6.23
C LEU A 32 13.39 4.83 5.54
N THR A 33 13.69 3.85 4.70
CA THR A 33 12.69 3.04 3.96
C THR A 33 12.34 1.73 4.67
N GLU A 34 13.07 1.33 5.71
CA GLU A 34 12.83 0.04 6.36
C GLU A 34 11.43 -0.12 6.96
N PRO A 35 10.84 0.89 7.64
CA PRO A 35 9.47 0.79 8.13
C PRO A 35 8.43 0.58 7.01
N LEU A 36 8.67 1.13 5.81
CA LEU A 36 7.83 0.87 4.64
C LEU A 36 7.97 -0.58 4.18
N ARG A 37 9.21 -1.08 4.11
CA ARG A 37 9.46 -2.47 3.73
C ARG A 37 8.84 -3.46 4.70
N GLU A 38 8.89 -3.18 6.00
CA GLU A 38 8.23 -4.00 7.02
C GLU A 38 6.72 -4.06 6.82
N ASP A 39 6.08 -2.91 6.56
CA ASP A 39 4.64 -2.84 6.24
C ASP A 39 4.31 -3.65 4.98
N ILE A 40 5.09 -3.51 3.90
CA ILE A 40 4.90 -4.27 2.65
C ILE A 40 5.11 -5.77 2.88
N ARG A 41 6.12 -6.17 3.66
CA ARG A 41 6.37 -7.58 3.98
C ARG A 41 5.25 -8.17 4.84
N LEU A 42 4.73 -7.42 5.79
CA LEU A 42 3.58 -7.84 6.59
C LEU A 42 2.35 -8.04 5.70
N LEU A 43 1.92 -7.00 4.97
CA LEU A 43 0.71 -7.05 4.14
C LEU A 43 0.85 -8.08 3.00
N GLY A 44 2.03 -8.15 2.37
CA GLY A 44 2.35 -9.16 1.37
C GLY A 44 2.31 -10.58 1.94
N GLY A 45 2.84 -10.77 3.15
CA GLY A 45 2.81 -12.05 3.86
C GLY A 45 1.39 -12.56 4.09
N LEU A 46 0.54 -11.71 4.66
CA LEU A 46 -0.87 -12.02 4.93
C LEU A 46 -1.66 -12.29 3.63
N LEU A 47 -1.36 -11.55 2.54
CA LEU A 47 -1.94 -11.83 1.23
C LEU A 47 -1.46 -13.19 0.68
N GLY A 48 -0.17 -13.51 0.83
CA GLY A 48 0.39 -14.79 0.41
C GLY A 48 -0.26 -15.98 1.15
N ASP A 49 -0.50 -15.84 2.45
CA ASP A 49 -1.21 -16.83 3.24
C ASP A 49 -2.66 -17.01 2.75
N ALA A 50 -3.36 -15.92 2.45
CA ALA A 50 -4.71 -15.98 1.87
C ALA A 50 -4.73 -16.63 0.47
N ILE A 51 -3.73 -16.36 -0.38
CA ILE A 51 -3.60 -17.00 -1.70
C ILE A 51 -3.42 -18.50 -1.54
N ARG A 52 -2.50 -18.92 -0.66
CA ARG A 52 -2.22 -20.33 -0.41
C ARG A 52 -3.45 -21.07 0.11
N GLU A 53 -4.14 -20.50 1.09
CA GLU A 53 -5.33 -21.11 1.69
C GLU A 53 -6.52 -21.23 0.72
N HIS A 54 -6.72 -20.23 -0.15
CA HIS A 54 -7.93 -20.17 -0.99
C HIS A 54 -7.72 -20.54 -2.47
N SER A 55 -6.48 -20.64 -2.93
CA SER A 55 -6.15 -20.93 -4.34
C SER A 55 -5.05 -21.98 -4.50
N GLY A 56 -4.54 -22.51 -3.38
CA GLY A 56 -3.59 -23.62 -3.38
C GLY A 56 -2.14 -23.19 -3.56
N ASP A 57 -1.24 -24.14 -3.31
CA ASP A 57 0.21 -23.93 -3.39
C ASP A 57 0.67 -23.62 -4.82
N ASP A 58 0.10 -24.25 -5.85
CA ASP A 58 0.50 -24.03 -7.24
C ASP A 58 0.32 -22.57 -7.69
N VAL A 59 -0.80 -21.95 -7.33
CA VAL A 59 -1.07 -20.53 -7.63
C VAL A 59 -0.13 -19.64 -6.83
N PHE A 60 0.06 -19.95 -5.54
CA PHE A 60 0.97 -19.20 -4.68
C PHE A 60 2.42 -19.24 -5.23
N ASP A 61 2.90 -20.41 -5.63
CA ASP A 61 4.23 -20.62 -6.18
C ASP A 61 4.41 -19.91 -7.51
N LEU A 62 3.39 -19.91 -8.39
CA LEU A 62 3.42 -19.17 -9.65
C LEU A 62 3.52 -17.65 -9.40
N VAL A 63 2.73 -17.11 -8.45
CA VAL A 63 2.79 -15.69 -8.07
C VAL A 63 4.18 -15.34 -7.51
N GLU A 64 4.72 -16.17 -6.64
CA GLU A 64 6.04 -15.94 -6.03
C GLU A 64 7.17 -16.04 -7.06
N ALA A 65 7.13 -17.04 -7.94
CA ALA A 65 8.09 -17.19 -9.01
C ALA A 65 8.06 -15.98 -9.96
N ALA A 66 6.87 -15.49 -10.31
CA ALA A 66 6.71 -14.30 -11.15
C ALA A 66 7.21 -13.03 -10.44
N ARG A 67 6.98 -12.92 -9.13
CA ARG A 67 7.54 -11.83 -8.31
C ARG A 67 9.07 -11.86 -8.35
N VAL A 68 9.69 -13.01 -8.11
CA VAL A 68 11.15 -13.19 -8.16
C VAL A 68 11.70 -12.87 -9.56
N ALA A 69 11.05 -13.35 -10.62
CA ALA A 69 11.42 -13.04 -12.00
C ALA A 69 11.34 -11.54 -12.30
N ALA A 70 10.29 -10.83 -11.86
CA ALA A 70 10.19 -9.38 -12.00
C ALA A 70 11.36 -8.63 -11.33
N PHE A 71 11.84 -9.13 -10.17
CA PHE A 71 13.05 -8.59 -9.52
C PHE A 71 14.32 -8.86 -10.33
N ARG A 72 14.47 -10.06 -10.90
CA ARG A 72 15.61 -10.42 -11.76
C ARG A 72 15.65 -9.58 -13.04
N ILE A 73 14.50 -9.29 -13.66
CA ILE A 73 14.38 -8.36 -14.80
C ILE A 73 14.89 -6.97 -14.40
N ARG A 74 14.45 -6.44 -13.25
CA ARG A 74 14.89 -5.11 -12.78
C ARG A 74 16.41 -5.04 -12.54
N ARG A 75 17.05 -6.17 -12.21
CA ARG A 75 18.50 -6.30 -12.07
C ARG A 75 19.23 -6.62 -13.39
N ALA A 76 18.50 -6.68 -14.51
CA ALA A 76 19.00 -7.10 -15.81
C ALA A 76 19.65 -8.50 -15.80
N GLU A 77 19.16 -9.40 -14.93
CA GLU A 77 19.63 -10.78 -14.82
C GLU A 77 18.91 -11.74 -15.78
N ILE A 78 17.68 -11.39 -16.18
CA ILE A 78 16.85 -12.14 -17.14
C ILE A 78 16.10 -11.17 -18.06
N ASP A 79 15.61 -11.66 -19.19
CA ASP A 79 14.76 -10.87 -20.09
C ASP A 79 13.28 -10.91 -19.67
N ARG A 80 12.49 -9.97 -20.19
CA ARG A 80 11.03 -9.89 -20.03
C ARG A 80 10.32 -11.08 -20.65
N ASP A 81 10.89 -11.65 -21.71
CA ASP A 81 10.34 -12.84 -22.38
C ASP A 81 10.29 -14.04 -21.43
N GLU A 82 11.31 -14.22 -20.58
CA GLU A 82 11.33 -15.30 -19.58
C GLU A 82 10.19 -15.19 -18.55
N LEU A 83 9.78 -13.97 -18.18
CA LEU A 83 8.61 -13.76 -17.31
C LEU A 83 7.30 -13.97 -18.09
N ALA A 84 7.24 -13.55 -19.35
CA ALA A 84 6.05 -13.74 -20.17
C ALA A 84 5.77 -15.23 -20.41
N ASP A 85 6.82 -16.03 -20.62
CA ASP A 85 6.73 -17.47 -20.84
C ASP A 85 6.11 -18.23 -19.65
N MET A 86 6.21 -17.69 -18.43
CA MET A 86 5.54 -18.26 -17.24
C MET A 86 4.01 -18.25 -17.34
N PHE A 87 3.45 -17.41 -18.21
CA PHE A 87 2.02 -17.22 -18.37
C PHE A 87 1.51 -17.69 -19.75
N THR A 88 2.36 -18.29 -20.56
CA THR A 88 1.97 -18.88 -21.85
C THR A 88 1.13 -20.13 -21.61
N ASP A 89 0.03 -20.26 -22.35
CA ASP A 89 -0.92 -21.39 -22.27
C ASP A 89 -1.47 -21.66 -20.86
N LEU A 90 -1.54 -20.63 -20.02
CA LEU A 90 -2.09 -20.74 -18.66
C LEU A 90 -3.62 -20.84 -18.71
N ASP A 91 -4.17 -21.83 -18.00
CA ASP A 91 -5.61 -21.98 -17.85
C ASP A 91 -6.23 -20.78 -17.12
N ILE A 92 -7.46 -20.41 -17.51
CA ILE A 92 -8.17 -19.25 -16.96
C ILE A 92 -8.37 -19.38 -15.45
N ASP A 93 -8.64 -20.59 -14.95
CA ASP A 93 -8.87 -20.82 -13.52
C ASP A 93 -7.60 -20.60 -12.69
N THR A 94 -6.41 -20.67 -13.32
CA THR A 94 -5.13 -20.33 -12.68
C THR A 94 -4.74 -18.87 -12.93
N ALA A 95 -4.99 -18.35 -14.14
CA ALA A 95 -4.66 -16.97 -14.50
C ALA A 95 -5.44 -15.95 -13.66
N MET A 96 -6.72 -16.22 -13.38
CA MET A 96 -7.58 -15.29 -12.64
C MET A 96 -7.07 -15.01 -11.21
N PRO A 97 -6.78 -16.02 -10.36
CA PRO A 97 -6.13 -15.83 -9.07
C PRO A 97 -4.79 -15.07 -9.14
N VAL A 98 -3.96 -15.36 -10.15
CA VAL A 98 -2.66 -14.68 -10.34
C VAL A 98 -2.86 -13.18 -10.60
N ILE A 99 -3.76 -12.83 -11.52
CA ILE A 99 -4.11 -11.42 -11.82
C ILE A 99 -4.63 -10.72 -10.56
N ARG A 100 -5.50 -11.41 -9.80
CA ARG A 100 -6.02 -10.89 -8.53
C ARG A 100 -4.91 -10.67 -7.49
N ALA A 101 -3.95 -11.58 -7.39
CA ALA A 101 -2.81 -11.45 -6.49
C ALA A 101 -2.00 -10.18 -6.76
N PHE A 102 -1.60 -9.94 -8.01
CA PHE A 102 -0.84 -8.74 -8.36
C PHE A 102 -1.66 -7.45 -8.18
N GLY A 103 -2.97 -7.47 -8.50
CA GLY A 103 -3.85 -6.33 -8.25
C GLY A 103 -3.96 -5.98 -6.76
N ASN A 104 -4.16 -6.98 -5.90
CA ASN A 104 -4.19 -6.78 -4.45
C ASN A 104 -2.83 -6.38 -3.89
N PHE A 105 -1.73 -6.93 -4.42
CA PHE A 105 -0.38 -6.55 -4.00
C PHE A 105 -0.10 -5.07 -4.28
N ALA A 106 -0.38 -4.60 -5.51
CA ALA A 106 -0.21 -3.19 -5.88
C ALA A 106 -1.06 -2.27 -5.00
N LEU A 107 -2.29 -2.68 -4.70
CA LEU A 107 -3.20 -1.96 -3.82
C LEU A 107 -2.63 -1.84 -2.39
N LEU A 108 -2.15 -2.95 -1.81
CA LEU A 108 -1.58 -2.97 -0.46
C LEU A 108 -0.25 -2.21 -0.38
N ALA A 109 0.58 -2.28 -1.42
CA ALA A 109 1.83 -1.53 -1.49
C ALA A 109 1.57 -0.01 -1.51
N ASN A 110 0.61 0.46 -2.30
CA ASN A 110 0.23 1.88 -2.32
C ASN A 110 -0.26 2.36 -0.95
N LEU A 111 -1.07 1.54 -0.27
CA LEU A 111 -1.53 1.82 1.10
C LEU A 111 -0.36 1.95 2.08
N ALA A 112 0.59 1.02 2.03
CA ALA A 112 1.78 1.07 2.88
C ALA A 112 2.63 2.32 2.61
N GLU A 113 2.79 2.70 1.33
CA GLU A 113 3.51 3.90 0.93
C GLU A 113 2.86 5.16 1.49
N ASP A 114 1.53 5.29 1.40
CA ASP A 114 0.82 6.45 1.93
C ASP A 114 0.94 6.57 3.45
N ILE A 115 0.87 5.45 4.18
CA ILE A 115 1.11 5.43 5.63
C ILE A 115 2.56 5.85 5.92
N HIS A 116 3.53 5.36 5.16
CA HIS A 116 4.92 5.72 5.34
C HIS A 116 5.17 7.22 5.10
N ARG A 117 4.58 7.79 4.03
CA ARG A 117 4.62 9.24 3.76
C ARG A 117 4.04 10.04 4.91
N GLU A 118 2.93 9.60 5.50
CA GLU A 118 2.34 10.20 6.69
C GLU A 118 3.29 10.15 7.90
N ARG A 119 3.90 8.98 8.17
CA ARG A 119 4.89 8.81 9.25
C ARG A 119 6.08 9.75 9.07
N ARG A 120 6.66 9.80 7.86
CA ARG A 120 7.79 10.71 7.56
C ARG A 120 7.43 12.16 7.77
N ARG A 121 6.25 12.59 7.30
CA ARG A 121 5.76 13.95 7.50
C ARG A 121 5.66 14.30 8.98
N ALA A 122 5.14 13.38 9.80
CA ALA A 122 5.04 13.59 11.24
C ALA A 122 6.40 13.74 11.93
N ILE A 123 7.43 13.02 11.48
CA ILE A 123 8.80 13.16 12.00
C ILE A 123 9.34 14.57 11.76
N HIS A 124 9.28 15.06 10.51
CA HIS A 124 9.73 16.42 10.17
C HIS A 124 8.99 17.50 10.98
N VAL A 125 7.67 17.35 11.12
CA VAL A 125 6.86 18.29 11.91
C VAL A 125 7.28 18.28 13.40
N ARG A 126 7.55 17.12 14.00
CA ARG A 126 7.99 17.02 15.40
C ARG A 126 9.41 17.53 15.61
N ALA A 127 10.29 17.36 14.62
CA ALA A 127 11.65 17.89 14.66
C ALA A 127 11.69 19.43 14.56
N GLY A 128 10.58 20.07 14.17
CA GLY A 128 10.53 21.50 13.92
C GLY A 128 11.23 21.89 12.62
N ASP A 129 11.39 20.93 11.69
CA ASP A 129 11.99 21.19 10.39
C ASP A 129 11.17 22.24 9.62
N PRO A 130 11.80 22.98 8.68
CA PRO A 130 11.08 23.91 7.84
C PRO A 130 9.88 23.24 7.16
N PRO A 131 8.73 23.94 7.05
CA PRO A 131 7.56 23.41 6.36
C PRO A 131 7.92 22.92 4.96
N GLN A 132 7.44 21.74 4.61
CA GLN A 132 7.65 21.16 3.27
C GLN A 132 7.09 22.09 2.19
N GLU A 133 7.80 22.17 1.08
CA GLU A 133 7.37 22.89 -0.11
C GLU A 133 5.97 22.43 -0.55
N SER A 134 5.19 23.36 -1.12
CA SER A 134 3.77 23.16 -1.47
C SER A 134 2.82 22.87 -0.29
N SER A 135 3.25 23.07 0.96
CA SER A 135 2.35 23.11 2.12
C SER A 135 1.82 24.52 2.37
N LEU A 136 0.67 24.63 3.07
CA LEU A 136 0.14 25.93 3.49
C LEU A 136 1.13 26.70 4.38
N ALA A 137 1.79 26.03 5.31
CA ALA A 137 2.77 26.67 6.19
C ALA A 137 3.99 27.22 5.42
N ALA A 138 4.51 26.48 4.44
CA ALA A 138 5.58 26.99 3.56
C ALA A 138 5.07 28.16 2.71
N THR A 139 3.83 28.09 2.23
CA THR A 139 3.21 29.16 1.45
C THR A 139 3.06 30.43 2.26
N TYR A 140 2.60 30.35 3.50
CA TYR A 140 2.50 31.52 4.39
C TYR A 140 3.87 32.12 4.72
N ALA A 141 4.89 31.29 4.94
CA ALA A 141 6.25 31.79 5.16
C ALA A 141 6.79 32.56 3.94
N LYS A 142 6.50 32.07 2.72
CA LYS A 142 6.86 32.77 1.48
C LYS A 142 6.11 34.08 1.29
N LEU A 143 4.82 34.11 1.62
CA LEU A 143 4.01 35.33 1.57
C LEU A 143 4.52 36.37 2.58
N ALA A 144 4.87 35.95 3.79
CA ALA A 144 5.44 36.83 4.82
C ALA A 144 6.85 37.35 4.47
N ALA A 145 7.62 36.60 3.68
CA ALA A 145 8.92 37.02 3.17
C ALA A 145 8.82 37.85 1.88
N ALA A 146 7.64 37.93 1.26
CA ALA A 146 7.40 38.78 0.11
C ALA A 146 7.15 40.23 0.58
N ASP A 147 7.44 41.20 -0.30
CA ASP A 147 7.14 42.61 -0.07
C ASP A 147 5.64 42.89 -0.31
N LEU A 148 4.79 42.26 0.50
CA LEU A 148 3.32 42.35 0.46
C LEU A 148 2.81 42.66 1.87
N SER A 149 1.78 43.52 1.98
CA SER A 149 1.13 43.73 3.26
C SER A 149 0.11 42.63 3.56
N ASP A 150 -0.19 42.40 4.85
CA ASP A 150 -1.23 41.46 5.28
C ASP A 150 -2.60 41.78 4.64
N ALA A 151 -2.87 43.06 4.41
CA ALA A 151 -4.10 43.51 3.75
C ALA A 151 -4.14 43.11 2.26
N ASP A 152 -3.01 43.19 1.56
CA ASP A 152 -2.90 42.78 0.16
C ASP A 152 -3.12 41.28 0.01
N VAL A 153 -2.46 40.49 0.88
CA VAL A 153 -2.61 39.03 0.91
C VAL A 153 -4.04 38.63 1.26
N GLY A 154 -4.61 39.25 2.31
CA GLY A 154 -5.98 39.00 2.73
C GLY A 154 -7.00 39.33 1.63
N SER A 155 -6.84 40.48 0.95
CA SER A 155 -7.71 40.87 -0.15
C SER A 155 -7.60 39.93 -1.35
N ALA A 156 -6.39 39.43 -1.67
CA ALA A 156 -6.18 38.52 -2.78
C ALA A 156 -6.78 37.13 -2.52
N LEU A 157 -6.80 36.68 -1.27
CA LEU A 157 -7.34 35.38 -0.87
C LEU A 157 -8.83 35.40 -0.53
N ALA A 158 -9.42 36.58 -0.29
CA ALA A 158 -10.81 36.72 0.14
C ALA A 158 -11.82 36.03 -0.80
N ASP A 159 -11.57 36.11 -2.11
CA ASP A 159 -12.43 35.53 -3.16
C ASP A 159 -11.85 34.23 -3.75
N ALA A 160 -10.76 33.70 -3.16
CA ALA A 160 -10.11 32.50 -3.67
C ALA A 160 -11.02 31.28 -3.50
N THR A 161 -11.42 30.67 -4.61
CA THR A 161 -12.30 29.51 -4.61
C THR A 161 -11.59 28.31 -5.25
N VAL A 162 -11.51 27.21 -4.51
CA VAL A 162 -11.06 25.92 -5.02
C VAL A 162 -12.29 25.02 -5.20
N VAL A 163 -12.63 24.71 -6.46
CA VAL A 163 -13.76 23.83 -6.78
C VAL A 163 -13.21 22.53 -7.39
N PRO A 164 -12.98 21.48 -6.58
CA PRO A 164 -12.63 20.18 -7.12
C PRO A 164 -13.83 19.61 -7.88
N VAL A 165 -13.68 19.44 -9.19
CA VAL A 165 -14.66 18.74 -10.03
C VAL A 165 -14.27 17.27 -10.06
N ILE A 166 -15.01 16.45 -9.33
CA ILE A 166 -14.84 15.01 -9.39
C ILE A 166 -15.45 14.51 -10.70
N THR A 167 -14.60 14.10 -11.62
CA THR A 167 -15.03 13.44 -12.85
C THR A 167 -15.04 11.94 -12.62
N ALA A 168 -16.06 11.23 -13.11
CA ALA A 168 -16.02 9.78 -13.15
C ALA A 168 -14.78 9.34 -13.94
N HIS A 169 -13.92 8.52 -13.33
CA HIS A 169 -12.84 7.89 -14.08
C HIS A 169 -13.44 6.70 -14.84
N PRO A 170 -13.38 6.67 -16.20
CA PRO A 170 -14.09 5.66 -17.01
C PRO A 170 -13.68 4.20 -16.78
N THR A 171 -12.67 3.93 -15.96
CA THR A 171 -12.15 2.59 -15.66
C THR A 171 -12.19 2.23 -14.18
N GLU A 172 -12.61 3.14 -13.30
CA GLU A 172 -12.44 2.98 -11.85
C GLU A 172 -13.78 2.89 -11.11
N THR A 173 -14.60 1.91 -11.50
CA THR A 173 -15.74 1.50 -10.68
C THR A 173 -15.25 0.57 -9.55
N ARG A 174 -14.47 1.12 -8.62
CA ARG A 174 -14.09 0.37 -7.42
C ARG A 174 -15.33 0.11 -6.57
N ARG A 175 -15.51 -1.15 -6.15
CA ARG A 175 -16.61 -1.52 -5.25
C ARG A 175 -16.42 -0.82 -3.91
N ARG A 176 -17.49 -0.30 -3.32
CA ARG A 176 -17.48 0.28 -1.96
C ARG A 176 -16.81 -0.63 -0.93
N THR A 177 -17.04 -1.95 -1.03
CA THR A 177 -16.40 -2.95 -0.16
C THR A 177 -14.86 -2.93 -0.22
N VAL A 178 -14.28 -2.71 -1.40
CA VAL A 178 -12.82 -2.60 -1.56
C VAL A 178 -12.30 -1.36 -0.84
N PHE A 179 -13.00 -0.24 -1.00
CA PHE A 179 -12.68 1.01 -0.31
C PHE A 179 -12.80 0.89 1.22
N ASP A 180 -13.87 0.26 1.71
CA ASP A 180 -14.08 0.06 3.14
C ASP A 180 -12.99 -0.84 3.74
N ALA A 181 -12.62 -1.92 3.04
CA ALA A 181 -11.53 -2.80 3.46
C ALA A 181 -10.16 -2.08 3.46
N GLN A 182 -9.86 -1.28 2.42
CA GLN A 182 -8.65 -0.44 2.36
C GLN A 182 -8.57 0.53 3.55
N ASN A 183 -9.65 1.25 3.83
CA ASN A 183 -9.72 2.18 4.95
C ASN A 183 -9.49 1.44 6.26
N ARG A 184 -10.11 0.28 6.44
CA ARG A 184 -9.97 -0.49 7.66
C ARG A 184 -8.55 -1.02 7.87
N ILE A 185 -7.89 -1.51 6.81
CA ILE A 185 -6.47 -1.89 6.86
C ILE A 185 -5.61 -0.67 7.24
N THR A 186 -5.88 0.48 6.62
CA THR A 186 -5.14 1.72 6.90
C THR A 186 -5.26 2.13 8.36
N GLU A 187 -6.47 2.10 8.92
CA GLU A 187 -6.71 2.41 10.34
C GLU A 187 -5.97 1.45 11.27
N LEU A 188 -6.01 0.15 10.99
CA LEU A 188 -5.35 -0.88 11.81
C LEU A 188 -3.83 -0.72 11.76
N MET A 189 -3.26 -0.49 10.58
CA MET A 189 -1.83 -0.22 10.40
C MET A 189 -1.39 1.08 11.09
N ARG A 190 -2.21 2.14 11.03
CA ARG A 190 -1.97 3.38 11.78
C ARG A 190 -2.02 3.18 13.29
N PHE A 191 -3.00 2.42 13.78
CA PHE A 191 -3.15 2.10 15.19
C PHE A 191 -1.93 1.33 15.70
N ARG A 192 -1.53 0.29 14.97
CA ARG A 192 -0.32 -0.49 15.23
C ARG A 192 0.95 0.35 15.25
N GLY A 193 1.11 1.27 14.29
CA GLY A 193 2.30 2.12 14.19
C GLY A 193 2.36 3.29 15.18
N ARG A 194 1.28 3.59 15.91
CA ARG A 194 1.20 4.73 16.87
C ARG A 194 1.08 4.31 18.33
N THR A 195 0.82 3.04 18.58
CA THR A 195 0.47 2.51 19.91
C THR A 195 1.51 1.48 20.31
N ASP A 196 1.96 1.53 21.56
CA ASP A 196 2.77 0.46 22.14
C ASP A 196 1.84 -0.68 22.56
N LEU A 197 1.68 -1.66 21.67
CA LEU A 197 0.75 -2.78 21.84
C LEU A 197 1.42 -3.93 22.58
N THR A 198 0.65 -4.60 23.44
CA THR A 198 1.03 -5.93 23.93
C THR A 198 1.01 -6.94 22.80
N SER A 199 1.72 -8.07 22.96
CA SER A 199 1.74 -9.13 21.95
C SER A 199 0.36 -9.67 21.59
N ASP A 200 -0.56 -9.73 22.56
CA ASP A 200 -1.93 -10.20 22.34
C ASP A 200 -2.76 -9.17 21.56
N GLU A 201 -2.58 -7.88 21.83
CA GLU A 201 -3.23 -6.81 21.08
C GLU A 201 -2.71 -6.73 19.64
N ASP A 202 -1.39 -6.89 19.44
CA ASP A 202 -0.78 -6.92 18.11
C ASP A 202 -1.34 -8.09 17.29
N ALA A 203 -1.45 -9.27 17.89
CA ALA A 203 -2.05 -10.43 17.24
C ALA A 203 -3.51 -10.19 16.83
N GLN A 204 -4.32 -9.56 17.69
CA GLN A 204 -5.71 -9.21 17.36
C GLN A 204 -5.82 -8.19 16.22
N VAL A 205 -4.89 -7.22 16.17
CA VAL A 205 -4.81 -6.25 15.08
C VAL A 205 -4.43 -6.96 13.78
N ILE A 206 -3.50 -7.89 13.81
CA ILE A 206 -3.08 -8.64 12.62
C ILE A 206 -4.20 -9.54 12.12
N GLU A 207 -4.89 -10.27 13.00
CA GLU A 207 -6.09 -11.04 12.64
C GLU A 207 -7.18 -10.13 12.03
N ALA A 208 -7.31 -8.89 12.51
CA ALA A 208 -8.22 -7.92 11.92
C ALA A 208 -7.81 -7.49 10.51
N ILE A 209 -6.51 -7.33 10.26
CA ILE A 209 -5.97 -7.02 8.93
C ILE A 209 -6.17 -8.22 7.99
N GLU A 210 -5.89 -9.45 8.44
CA GLU A 210 -6.11 -10.69 7.69
C GLU A 210 -7.55 -10.79 7.20
N ARG A 211 -8.54 -10.53 8.07
CA ARG A 211 -9.96 -10.52 7.69
C ARG A 211 -10.27 -9.51 6.59
N GLN A 212 -9.63 -8.35 6.59
CA GLN A 212 -9.82 -7.36 5.52
C GLN A 212 -9.11 -7.79 4.23
N ILE A 213 -7.92 -8.37 4.32
CA ILE A 213 -7.21 -8.92 3.15
C ILE A 213 -8.02 -10.06 2.53
N LEU A 214 -8.60 -10.94 3.34
CA LEU A 214 -9.52 -11.96 2.86
C LEU A 214 -10.76 -11.34 2.20
N THR A 215 -11.30 -10.26 2.75
CA THR A 215 -12.42 -9.53 2.12
C THR A 215 -12.02 -8.98 0.75
N LEU A 216 -10.81 -8.41 0.61
CA LEU A 216 -10.25 -7.99 -0.68
C LEU A 216 -10.05 -9.17 -1.61
N TRP A 217 -9.58 -10.32 -1.12
CA TRP A 217 -9.40 -11.53 -1.89
C TRP A 217 -10.72 -12.09 -2.40
N GLN A 218 -11.77 -12.13 -1.58
CA GLN A 218 -13.07 -12.66 -2.00
C GLN A 218 -13.89 -11.67 -2.83
N THR A 219 -13.41 -10.44 -2.98
CA THR A 219 -14.09 -9.39 -3.74
C THR A 219 -13.41 -9.17 -5.08
N ALA A 220 -14.12 -9.39 -6.18
CA ALA A 220 -13.61 -9.04 -7.51
C ALA A 220 -13.27 -7.54 -7.59
N LEU A 221 -12.00 -7.23 -7.87
CA LEU A 221 -11.47 -5.85 -7.94
C LEU A 221 -12.12 -5.02 -9.05
N ILE A 222 -12.52 -5.66 -10.15
CA ILE A 222 -13.16 -5.04 -11.30
C ILE A 222 -14.58 -5.60 -11.42
N ARG A 223 -15.57 -4.71 -11.55
CA ARG A 223 -16.95 -5.08 -11.91
C ARG A 223 -16.98 -5.40 -13.41
N LEU A 224 -17.48 -6.59 -13.76
CA LEU A 224 -17.68 -7.00 -15.16
C LEU A 224 -18.95 -6.38 -15.78
N GLU A 225 -19.89 -5.90 -14.96
CA GLU A 225 -21.08 -5.18 -15.42
C GLU A 225 -20.92 -3.66 -15.34
N ARG A 226 -21.35 -2.98 -16.40
CA ARG A 226 -21.45 -1.52 -16.48
C ARG A 226 -22.50 -1.04 -15.48
N LEU A 227 -22.16 -0.05 -14.66
CA LEU A 227 -23.12 0.57 -13.75
C LEU A 227 -24.29 1.20 -14.49
N THR A 228 -25.45 1.16 -13.86
CA THR A 228 -26.56 2.04 -14.20
C THR A 228 -26.37 3.37 -13.46
N ILE A 229 -26.91 4.47 -13.98
CA ILE A 229 -26.79 5.86 -13.44
C ILE A 229 -27.19 5.96 -11.95
N GLN A 230 -27.87 4.97 -11.39
CA GLN A 230 -28.31 4.93 -9.99
C GLN A 230 -27.25 4.40 -9.01
N ASP A 231 -26.19 3.77 -9.51
CA ASP A 231 -25.07 3.30 -8.68
C ASP A 231 -23.87 4.27 -8.69
N GLU A 232 -24.02 5.41 -9.37
CA GLU A 232 -23.09 6.56 -9.45
C GLU A 232 -23.31 7.52 -8.27
#